data_AF-A0A7K4HC98-F1
#
_entry.id   AF-A0A7K4HC98-F1
#
_cell.length_a   1.000
_cell.length_b   1.000
_cell.length_c   1.000
_cell.angle_alpha   90.00
_cell.angle_beta   90.00
_cell.angle_gamma   90.00
#
_symmetry.space_group_name_H-M   'P 1'
#
loop_
_entity.id
_entity.type
_entity.pdbx_description
1 polymer ?
#
loop_
_entity_poly.entity_id
_entity_poly.type
_entity_poly.pdbx_seq_one_letter_code
_entity_poly.pdbx_strand_id
1 'polypeptide(L)'
;MMDNKFKKITIISILFIISLVPIVFMGETFHNNTLENNKQTIDTNLNTNLFSTDDYVPILDAPLQGLGNISISKLTFDQEGFINESGEYPNLVDDLSSGALNITYLGTNYLETVEIAQFNNLDDSLPQSNKITVLLNESISVQYNSSINNAEGYMIYNMLLFPRTLKHVFIQNQSDPDIVELTEEDYSIDSHDFLKFNFENYFRTDFHNFSMYFIFEYDLLIQGWELSQKSEETLTITQQEQTFSPSFYYNFTATGTKSTGNWTGISTTLADNLVVELIIDPLDKELFYEHTLKINDQNIIDFLVPDKRINVTMSADAKLFSLDFKANFTLRFENPVDYSWAIDRLYGDRNIRQRIYFPALIAGPEHIFLSDVILIEKTIISDQVIKNSSVFERILNYFDVIEFVTQETIENSLIFTDNAVKTQGLKIVIPYLILGEINPFSINYDATNDLKIIITDNTRMPLVGYRVELIYYGKKYGTYISNDLNQPMAKTYSDENGLALIENVPNGNYSVRIYQGNTLISETLINTFREVNYFITDIPHFPLWILIFGGISGLIFLIGLVFYFNYMKRS
;
A
#
# COMPACT_ATOMS: atom_id res chain seq x y z
N MET A 1 59.15 -48.68 62.41
CA MET A 1 60.32 -48.47 61.52
C MET A 1 60.01 -49.12 60.19
N MET A 2 59.76 -48.34 59.15
CA MET A 2 59.40 -48.84 57.82
C MET A 2 60.69 -49.21 57.07
N ASP A 3 60.78 -50.44 56.55
CA ASP A 3 61.95 -51.00 55.88
C ASP A 3 62.43 -50.10 54.72
N ASN A 4 63.74 -49.93 54.57
CA ASN A 4 64.38 -49.00 53.64
C ASN A 4 64.09 -49.37 52.16
N LYS A 5 63.77 -50.64 51.88
CA LYS A 5 63.24 -51.09 50.59
C LYS A 5 61.83 -50.57 50.32
N PHE A 6 60.97 -50.54 51.33
CA PHE A 6 59.59 -50.10 51.18
C PHE A 6 59.52 -48.61 50.87
N LYS A 7 60.33 -47.76 51.53
CA LYS A 7 60.43 -46.33 51.22
C LYS A 7 60.87 -46.06 49.78
N LYS A 8 61.85 -46.81 49.26
CA LYS A 8 62.29 -46.68 47.86
C LYS A 8 61.20 -47.07 46.87
N ILE A 9 60.48 -48.15 47.14
CA ILE A 9 59.37 -48.59 46.30
C ILE A 9 58.24 -47.55 46.33
N THR A 10 57.86 -47.02 47.50
CA THR A 10 56.82 -46.00 47.59
C THR A 10 57.20 -44.71 46.85
N ILE A 11 58.44 -44.26 46.95
CA ILE A 11 58.93 -43.09 46.20
C ILE A 11 58.88 -43.36 44.69
N ILE A 12 59.39 -44.51 44.24
CA ILE A 12 59.36 -44.89 42.81
C ILE A 12 57.91 -45.01 42.30
N SER A 13 57.00 -45.59 43.09
CA SER A 13 55.59 -45.71 42.74
C SER A 13 54.89 -44.36 42.66
N ILE A 14 55.12 -43.45 43.61
CA ILE A 14 54.59 -42.08 43.56
C ILE A 14 55.12 -41.35 42.32
N LEU A 15 56.38 -41.56 41.97
CA LEU A 15 57.00 -40.97 40.79
C LEU A 15 56.46 -41.54 39.47
N PHE A 16 56.24 -42.85 39.43
CA PHE A 16 55.64 -43.51 38.28
C PHE A 16 54.21 -42.99 38.07
N ILE A 17 53.44 -42.84 39.15
CA ILE A 17 52.08 -42.29 39.12
C ILE A 17 52.10 -40.83 38.64
N ILE A 18 52.96 -39.97 39.18
CA ILE A 18 53.08 -38.55 38.75
C ILE A 18 53.51 -38.45 37.28
N SER A 19 54.37 -39.35 36.79
CA SER A 19 54.80 -39.38 35.38
C SER A 19 53.74 -39.91 34.41
N LEU A 20 52.75 -40.67 34.90
CA LEU A 20 51.65 -41.22 34.12
C LEU A 20 50.46 -40.26 33.97
N VAL A 21 50.29 -39.30 34.89
CA VAL A 21 49.20 -38.31 34.81
C VAL A 21 49.20 -37.55 33.47
N PRO A 22 50.32 -37.04 32.93
CA PRO A 22 50.34 -36.36 31.63
C PRO A 22 49.96 -37.26 30.44
N ILE A 23 50.25 -38.56 30.52
CA ILE A 23 50.00 -39.53 29.44
C ILE A 23 48.50 -39.85 29.34
N VAL A 24 47.81 -39.94 30.49
CA VAL A 24 46.35 -40.14 30.53
C VAL A 24 45.62 -38.94 29.92
N PHE A 25 46.08 -37.71 30.18
CA PHE A 25 45.50 -36.49 29.59
C PHE A 25 45.85 -36.27 28.11
N MET A 26 47.03 -36.73 27.65
CA MET A 26 47.37 -36.74 26.21
C MET A 26 46.46 -37.70 25.42
N GLY A 27 46.02 -38.81 26.02
CA GLY A 27 45.10 -39.76 25.37
C GLY A 27 43.74 -39.15 25.00
N GLU A 28 43.21 -38.26 25.84
CA GLU A 28 41.94 -37.56 25.57
C GLU A 28 42.06 -36.42 24.55
N THR A 29 43.24 -35.78 24.44
CA THR A 29 43.48 -34.70 23.47
C THR A 29 43.77 -35.21 22.05
N PHE A 30 44.34 -36.40 21.90
CA PHE A 30 44.63 -36.98 20.58
C PHE A 30 43.46 -37.74 19.94
N HIS A 31 42.43 -38.14 20.70
CA HIS A 31 41.30 -38.88 20.14
C HIS A 31 40.27 -38.01 19.39
N ASN A 32 40.31 -36.68 19.57
CA ASN A 32 39.31 -35.76 19.03
C ASN A 32 39.73 -35.01 17.75
N ASN A 33 40.94 -35.22 17.23
CA ASN A 33 41.47 -34.49 16.06
C ASN A 33 41.65 -35.38 14.82
N THR A 34 40.61 -36.13 14.45
CA THR A 34 40.51 -36.68 13.08
C THR A 34 39.39 -35.96 12.34
N LEU A 35 39.76 -34.88 11.65
CA LEU A 35 38.90 -34.18 10.69
C LEU A 35 38.83 -35.03 9.41
N GLU A 36 37.78 -35.84 9.30
CA GLU A 36 37.34 -36.35 7.99
C GLU A 36 36.85 -35.16 7.15
N ASN A 37 37.70 -34.70 6.23
CA ASN A 37 37.34 -33.78 5.17
C ASN A 37 36.39 -34.47 4.17
N ASN A 38 35.12 -34.61 4.54
CA ASN A 38 34.08 -34.90 3.57
C ASN A 38 33.78 -33.62 2.78
N LYS A 39 34.36 -33.54 1.57
CA LYS A 39 33.93 -32.63 0.52
C LYS A 39 32.48 -32.95 0.18
N GLN A 40 31.53 -32.28 0.81
CA GLN A 40 30.17 -32.21 0.30
C GLN A 40 30.19 -31.39 -0.98
N THR A 41 30.00 -32.07 -2.10
CA THR A 41 29.60 -31.48 -3.36
C THR A 41 28.29 -30.73 -3.14
N ILE A 42 28.33 -29.42 -3.40
CA ILE A 42 27.16 -28.56 -3.47
C ILE A 42 26.33 -29.05 -4.65
N ASP A 43 25.11 -29.51 -4.38
CA ASP A 43 24.12 -29.74 -5.41
C ASP A 43 23.68 -28.38 -5.96
N THR A 44 24.09 -28.08 -7.19
CA THR A 44 23.87 -26.79 -7.87
C THR A 44 22.51 -26.69 -8.55
N ASN A 45 21.63 -27.67 -8.37
CA ASN A 45 20.27 -27.63 -8.91
C ASN A 45 19.26 -27.38 -7.78
N LEU A 46 19.17 -26.14 -7.31
CA LEU A 46 17.98 -25.69 -6.62
C LEU A 46 17.00 -25.13 -7.64
N ASN A 47 15.87 -25.82 -7.77
CA ASN A 47 14.63 -25.16 -8.17
C ASN A 47 14.32 -24.12 -7.09
N THR A 48 14.73 -22.89 -7.34
CA THR A 48 14.17 -21.70 -6.73
C THR A 48 12.70 -21.68 -7.12
N ASN A 49 11.81 -22.24 -6.29
CA ASN A 49 10.38 -22.06 -6.51
C ASN A 49 10.15 -20.55 -6.70
N LEU A 50 9.63 -20.26 -7.88
CA LEU A 50 9.76 -18.98 -8.54
C LEU A 50 8.95 -17.95 -7.76
N PHE A 51 9.56 -16.79 -7.56
CA PHE A 51 8.81 -15.56 -7.42
C PHE A 51 8.26 -15.28 -8.83
N SER A 52 7.17 -15.96 -9.21
CA SER A 52 6.57 -15.86 -10.55
C SER A 52 5.32 -15.01 -10.50
N THR A 53 5.06 -14.30 -11.59
CA THR A 53 3.76 -13.67 -11.87
C THR A 53 2.63 -14.70 -11.96
N ASP A 54 2.95 -15.98 -12.17
CA ASP A 54 1.94 -17.04 -12.27
C ASP A 54 1.24 -17.34 -10.93
N ASP A 55 1.88 -16.99 -9.80
CA ASP A 55 1.37 -17.29 -8.45
C ASP A 55 0.49 -16.17 -7.88
N TYR A 56 0.49 -14.98 -8.52
CA TYR A 56 -0.21 -13.79 -8.03
C TYR A 56 -0.87 -13.03 -9.18
N VAL A 57 -2.14 -12.70 -9.02
CA VAL A 57 -2.90 -11.92 -10.01
C VAL A 57 -3.34 -10.61 -9.35
N PRO A 58 -3.08 -9.44 -9.99
CA PRO A 58 -3.58 -8.17 -9.46
C PRO A 58 -5.11 -8.15 -9.52
N ILE A 59 -5.73 -7.59 -8.49
CA ILE A 59 -7.18 -7.30 -8.52
C ILE A 59 -7.42 -6.01 -9.33
N LEU A 60 -6.50 -5.05 -9.22
CA LEU A 60 -6.52 -3.81 -9.98
C LEU A 60 -5.25 -3.66 -10.83
N ASP A 61 -5.41 -3.44 -12.13
CA ASP A 61 -4.29 -3.14 -13.03
C ASP A 61 -3.83 -1.68 -12.91
N ALA A 62 -4.74 -0.78 -12.53
CA ALA A 62 -4.49 0.65 -12.35
C ALA A 62 -5.01 1.13 -10.99
N PRO A 63 -4.42 2.20 -10.39
CA PRO A 63 -4.85 2.73 -9.10
C PRO A 63 -6.16 3.52 -9.22
N LEU A 64 -7.25 2.82 -9.55
CA LEU A 64 -8.60 3.37 -9.66
C LEU A 64 -9.40 3.01 -8.41
N GLN A 65 -10.04 4.01 -7.81
CA GLN A 65 -10.92 3.85 -6.66
C GLN A 65 -12.37 3.70 -7.12
N GLY A 66 -13.16 2.86 -6.46
CA GLY A 66 -14.59 2.79 -6.68
C GLY A 66 -15.28 4.04 -6.13
N LEU A 67 -16.12 4.69 -6.95
CA LEU A 67 -16.77 5.95 -6.56
C LEU A 67 -18.24 5.74 -6.15
N GLY A 68 -18.87 4.67 -6.64
CA GLY A 68 -20.29 4.41 -6.42
C GLY A 68 -21.16 5.21 -7.37
N ASN A 69 -22.35 5.61 -6.89
CA ASN A 69 -23.41 6.13 -7.74
C ASN A 69 -23.91 7.48 -7.24
N ILE A 70 -24.30 8.35 -8.18
CA ILE A 70 -24.93 9.65 -7.90
C ILE A 70 -26.20 9.76 -8.75
N SER A 71 -27.33 10.04 -8.10
CA SER A 71 -28.61 10.31 -8.75
C SER A 71 -29.23 11.61 -8.24
N ILE A 72 -30.22 12.12 -8.97
CA ILE A 72 -31.03 13.26 -8.55
C ILE A 72 -32.37 12.71 -8.05
N SER A 73 -32.86 13.17 -6.89
CA SER A 73 -34.21 12.84 -6.41
C SER A 73 -35.20 13.98 -6.65
N LYS A 74 -34.68 15.20 -6.82
CA LYS A 74 -35.46 16.40 -7.08
C LYS A 74 -34.60 17.45 -7.77
N LEU A 75 -35.22 18.23 -8.65
CA LEU A 75 -34.59 19.36 -9.32
C LEU A 75 -35.56 20.54 -9.32
N THR A 76 -35.04 21.74 -9.08
CA THR A 76 -35.78 23.00 -9.15
C THR A 76 -35.03 23.96 -10.06
N PHE A 77 -35.72 24.46 -11.07
CA PHE A 77 -35.23 25.47 -12.00
C PHE A 77 -36.40 26.38 -12.34
N ASP A 78 -36.27 27.67 -12.06
CA ASP A 78 -37.33 28.66 -12.28
C ASP A 78 -36.80 29.75 -13.22
N GLN A 79 -36.93 29.49 -14.51
CA GLN A 79 -36.62 30.44 -15.57
C GLN A 79 -37.40 30.07 -16.83
N GLU A 80 -38.11 31.03 -17.40
CA GLU A 80 -38.91 30.80 -18.60
C GLU A 80 -38.03 30.41 -19.79
N GLY A 81 -38.37 29.30 -20.45
CA GLY A 81 -37.78 28.85 -21.73
C GLY A 81 -37.98 29.85 -22.88
N PHE A 82 -38.96 30.73 -22.75
CA PHE A 82 -39.40 31.55 -23.86
C PHE A 82 -38.39 32.65 -24.21
N ILE A 83 -37.71 32.50 -25.34
CA ILE A 83 -36.85 33.55 -25.91
C ILE A 83 -37.54 34.06 -27.18
N ASN A 84 -38.05 35.29 -27.13
CA ASN A 84 -38.59 35.97 -28.32
C ASN A 84 -37.44 36.37 -29.25
N GLU A 85 -37.37 35.76 -30.44
CA GLU A 85 -36.36 36.10 -31.45
C GLU A 85 -36.96 36.88 -32.63
N SER A 86 -36.85 38.20 -32.55
CA SER A 86 -37.32 39.12 -33.59
C SER A 86 -36.56 39.06 -34.92
N GLY A 87 -35.39 38.40 -34.95
CA GLY A 87 -34.53 38.30 -36.11
C GLY A 87 -34.96 37.24 -37.11
N GLU A 88 -35.04 35.97 -36.67
CA GLU A 88 -35.47 34.85 -37.52
C GLU A 88 -37.00 34.70 -37.58
N TYR A 89 -37.70 35.12 -36.52
CA TYR A 89 -39.16 35.02 -36.40
C TYR A 89 -39.81 36.40 -36.14
N PRO A 90 -39.66 37.38 -37.06
CA PRO A 90 -40.17 38.74 -36.87
C PRO A 90 -41.69 38.77 -36.61
N ASN A 91 -42.42 37.86 -37.24
CA ASN A 91 -43.86 37.71 -37.14
C ASN A 91 -44.32 37.29 -35.71
N LEU A 92 -43.49 36.54 -34.97
CA LEU A 92 -43.80 36.17 -33.58
C LEU A 92 -43.82 37.40 -32.66
N VAL A 93 -42.98 38.40 -32.95
CA VAL A 93 -42.93 39.65 -32.20
C VAL A 93 -44.19 40.46 -32.41
N ASP A 94 -44.70 40.48 -33.64
CA ASP A 94 -45.94 41.16 -33.98
C ASP A 94 -47.12 40.52 -33.22
N ASP A 95 -47.18 39.19 -33.15
CA ASP A 95 -48.19 38.45 -32.38
C ASP A 95 -48.12 38.74 -30.88
N LEU A 96 -46.91 38.75 -30.29
CA LEU A 96 -46.72 39.05 -28.87
C LEU A 96 -47.01 40.52 -28.53
N SER A 97 -46.54 41.46 -29.36
CA SER A 97 -46.68 42.90 -29.11
C SER A 97 -48.09 43.43 -29.35
N SER A 98 -48.83 42.83 -30.28
CA SER A 98 -50.24 43.12 -30.54
C SER A 98 -51.18 42.50 -29.50
N GLY A 99 -50.70 41.55 -28.70
CA GLY A 99 -51.50 40.75 -27.78
C GLY A 99 -52.31 39.65 -28.48
N ALA A 100 -52.01 39.35 -29.75
CA ALA A 100 -52.58 38.20 -30.46
C ALA A 100 -52.13 36.89 -29.84
N LEU A 101 -50.91 36.83 -29.30
CA LEU A 101 -50.34 35.70 -28.57
C LEU A 101 -49.92 36.11 -27.17
N ASN A 102 -50.44 35.42 -26.16
CA ASN A 102 -50.02 35.56 -24.77
C ASN A 102 -49.60 34.20 -24.22
N ILE A 103 -48.35 34.11 -23.78
CA ILE A 103 -47.75 32.90 -23.21
C ILE A 103 -47.41 33.17 -21.76
N THR A 104 -47.87 32.29 -20.87
CA THR A 104 -47.56 32.32 -19.45
C THR A 104 -46.80 31.04 -19.10
N TYR A 105 -45.59 31.18 -18.59
CA TYR A 105 -44.83 30.06 -18.05
C TYR A 105 -45.46 29.58 -16.74
N LEU A 106 -45.66 28.27 -16.62
CA LEU A 106 -46.30 27.66 -15.44
C LEU A 106 -45.28 26.98 -14.52
N GLY A 107 -44.09 26.66 -15.01
CA GLY A 107 -43.01 26.05 -14.24
C GLY A 107 -42.35 24.86 -14.92
N THR A 108 -41.22 24.44 -14.35
CA THR A 108 -40.49 23.23 -14.70
C THR A 108 -40.56 22.24 -13.53
N ASN A 109 -41.08 21.05 -13.80
CA ASN A 109 -41.24 19.99 -12.81
C ASN A 109 -40.28 18.83 -13.10
N TYR A 110 -39.54 18.38 -12.09
CA TYR A 110 -38.79 17.13 -12.15
C TYR A 110 -39.75 15.94 -12.20
N LEU A 111 -39.51 15.02 -13.14
CA LEU A 111 -40.26 13.77 -13.24
C LEU A 111 -39.47 12.62 -12.61
N GLU A 112 -38.32 12.28 -13.18
CA GLU A 112 -37.48 11.17 -12.73
C GLU A 112 -36.04 11.28 -13.26
N THR A 113 -35.16 10.43 -12.73
CA THR A 113 -33.81 10.21 -13.23
C THR A 113 -33.79 8.97 -14.10
N VAL A 114 -33.32 9.11 -15.33
CA VAL A 114 -33.27 8.04 -16.34
C VAL A 114 -31.90 7.39 -16.38
N GLU A 115 -30.84 8.21 -16.28
CA GLU A 115 -29.45 7.74 -16.21
C GLU A 115 -28.76 8.33 -14.98
N ILE A 116 -27.92 7.54 -14.33
CA ILE A 116 -27.15 7.95 -13.15
C ILE A 116 -25.67 8.06 -13.50
N ALA A 117 -24.95 8.90 -12.75
CA ALA A 117 -23.50 8.85 -12.76
C ALA A 117 -23.07 7.67 -11.88
N GLN A 118 -22.21 6.80 -12.39
CA GLN A 118 -21.76 5.61 -11.69
C GLN A 118 -20.35 5.21 -12.09
N PHE A 119 -19.57 4.72 -11.13
CA PHE A 119 -18.25 4.16 -11.36
C PHE A 119 -17.93 3.07 -10.32
N ASN A 120 -17.73 1.84 -10.81
CA ASN A 120 -17.25 0.70 -10.04
C ASN A 120 -15.95 0.20 -10.67
N ASN A 121 -14.89 0.08 -9.86
CA ASN A 121 -13.56 -0.35 -10.28
C ASN A 121 -13.38 -1.88 -10.33
N LEU A 122 -14.36 -2.65 -9.84
CA LEU A 122 -14.33 -4.12 -9.80
C LEU A 122 -15.39 -4.79 -10.68
N ASP A 123 -16.29 -4.02 -11.30
CA ASP A 123 -17.36 -4.53 -12.16
C ASP A 123 -17.41 -3.79 -13.50
N ASP A 124 -16.71 -4.34 -14.49
CA ASP A 124 -16.67 -3.84 -15.87
C ASP A 124 -17.99 -4.03 -16.63
N SER A 125 -18.96 -4.78 -16.09
CA SER A 125 -20.25 -4.98 -16.74
C SER A 125 -21.19 -3.79 -16.60
N LEU A 126 -20.96 -2.93 -15.62
CA LEU A 126 -21.74 -1.72 -15.39
C LEU A 126 -21.22 -0.56 -16.25
N PRO A 127 -22.10 0.16 -16.98
CA PRO A 127 -21.68 1.28 -17.81
C PRO A 127 -21.20 2.44 -16.94
N GLN A 128 -19.91 2.75 -17.00
CA GLN A 128 -19.34 3.88 -16.28
C GLN A 128 -19.80 5.20 -16.91
N SER A 129 -20.26 6.14 -16.09
CA SER A 129 -20.80 7.43 -16.53
C SER A 129 -20.53 8.51 -15.50
N ASN A 130 -20.14 9.70 -15.97
CA ASN A 130 -20.04 10.91 -15.15
C ASN A 130 -21.22 11.87 -15.40
N LYS A 131 -22.32 11.36 -15.95
CA LYS A 131 -23.48 12.12 -16.39
C LYS A 131 -24.74 11.59 -15.70
N ILE A 132 -25.59 12.50 -15.26
CA ILE A 132 -26.93 12.20 -14.73
C ILE A 132 -27.94 12.77 -15.72
N THR A 133 -28.84 11.93 -16.22
CA THR A 133 -29.92 12.34 -17.14
C THR A 133 -31.24 12.32 -16.41
N VAL A 134 -31.99 13.43 -16.50
CA VAL A 134 -33.29 13.59 -15.85
C VAL A 134 -34.37 13.95 -16.86
N LEU A 135 -35.59 13.51 -16.60
CA LEU A 135 -36.79 13.95 -17.31
C LEU A 135 -37.41 15.14 -16.59
N LEU A 136 -37.65 16.20 -17.34
CA LEU A 136 -38.25 17.44 -16.89
C LEU A 136 -39.53 17.70 -17.68
N ASN A 137 -40.60 18.08 -17.00
CA ASN A 137 -41.82 18.57 -17.61
C ASN A 137 -41.89 20.09 -17.48
N GLU A 138 -41.78 20.79 -18.60
CA GLU A 138 -41.94 22.22 -18.66
C GLU A 138 -43.32 22.59 -19.21
N SER A 139 -44.04 23.43 -18.47
CA SER A 139 -45.45 23.71 -18.76
C SER A 139 -45.68 25.18 -19.07
N ILE A 140 -46.49 25.45 -20.09
CA ILE A 140 -46.93 26.80 -20.46
C ILE A 140 -48.45 26.86 -20.64
N SER A 141 -49.03 28.03 -20.45
CA SER A 141 -50.38 28.37 -20.86
C SER A 141 -50.32 29.35 -22.01
N VAL A 142 -51.07 29.09 -23.08
CA VAL A 142 -51.11 29.89 -24.29
C VAL A 142 -52.53 30.40 -24.50
N GLN A 143 -52.65 31.69 -24.80
CA GLN A 143 -53.87 32.33 -25.29
C GLN A 143 -53.58 32.93 -26.65
N TYR A 144 -54.35 32.55 -27.66
CA TYR A 144 -54.20 33.05 -29.02
C TYR A 144 -55.53 33.60 -29.56
N ASN A 145 -55.45 34.72 -30.27
CA ASN A 145 -56.58 35.39 -30.90
C ASN A 145 -56.22 35.83 -32.33
N SER A 146 -56.66 35.07 -33.34
CA SER A 146 -56.44 35.39 -34.76
C SER A 146 -57.27 36.57 -35.27
N SER A 147 -58.24 37.06 -34.48
CA SER A 147 -59.05 38.24 -34.85
C SER A 147 -58.27 39.55 -34.78
N ILE A 148 -57.03 39.54 -34.27
CA ILE A 148 -56.12 40.67 -34.25
C ILE A 148 -55.36 40.71 -35.59
N ASN A 149 -55.33 41.87 -36.25
CA ASN A 149 -54.76 42.00 -37.61
C ASN A 149 -53.28 41.58 -37.66
N ASN A 150 -52.91 40.82 -38.70
CA ASN A 150 -51.58 40.27 -38.96
C ASN A 150 -51.13 39.18 -37.97
N ALA A 151 -52.06 38.50 -37.29
CA ALA A 151 -51.73 37.35 -36.45
C ALA A 151 -51.21 36.17 -37.30
N GLU A 152 -50.08 35.57 -36.92
CA GLU A 152 -49.38 34.57 -37.74
C GLU A 152 -49.51 33.14 -37.24
N GLY A 153 -50.01 32.96 -36.01
CA GLY A 153 -50.65 31.69 -35.67
C GLY A 153 -49.72 30.58 -35.19
N TYR A 154 -48.48 30.91 -34.80
CA TYR A 154 -47.51 29.93 -34.31
C TYR A 154 -46.71 30.42 -33.11
N MET A 155 -46.11 29.48 -32.39
CA MET A 155 -45.14 29.73 -31.32
C MET A 155 -43.84 28.99 -31.60
N ILE A 156 -42.77 29.54 -31.03
CA ILE A 156 -41.46 28.90 -30.96
C ILE A 156 -41.11 28.69 -29.49
N TYR A 157 -40.69 27.48 -29.12
CA TYR A 157 -40.40 27.11 -27.74
C TYR A 157 -39.06 26.42 -27.60
N ASN A 158 -38.37 26.78 -26.53
CA ASN A 158 -37.12 26.15 -26.18
C ASN A 158 -36.83 26.19 -24.68
N MET A 159 -36.54 25.06 -24.05
CA MET A 159 -36.09 25.07 -22.66
C MET A 159 -34.69 25.69 -22.53
N LEU A 160 -34.47 26.53 -21.52
CA LEU A 160 -33.18 27.20 -21.33
C LEU A 160 -32.06 26.27 -20.87
N LEU A 161 -32.38 25.21 -20.13
CA LEU A 161 -31.39 24.22 -19.73
C LEU A 161 -30.77 23.53 -20.97
N PHE A 162 -29.46 23.32 -20.97
CA PHE A 162 -28.72 22.73 -22.08
C PHE A 162 -27.55 21.88 -21.54
N PRO A 163 -27.18 20.75 -22.16
CA PRO A 163 -27.84 20.12 -23.32
C PRO A 163 -29.16 19.47 -22.92
N ARG A 164 -30.08 19.41 -23.87
CA ARG A 164 -31.43 18.89 -23.68
C ARG A 164 -31.90 18.16 -24.93
N THR A 165 -32.88 17.27 -24.78
CA THR A 165 -33.54 16.61 -25.90
C THR A 165 -35.03 16.54 -25.65
N LEU A 166 -35.83 17.09 -26.56
CA LEU A 166 -37.29 17.00 -26.48
C LEU A 166 -37.72 15.55 -26.77
N LYS A 167 -38.58 14.98 -25.92
CA LYS A 167 -39.11 13.61 -26.06
C LYS A 167 -40.57 13.57 -26.42
N HIS A 168 -41.38 14.32 -25.68
CA HIS A 168 -42.83 14.32 -25.83
C HIS A 168 -43.37 15.74 -25.70
N VAL A 169 -44.43 16.00 -26.44
CA VAL A 169 -45.17 17.25 -26.39
C VAL A 169 -46.64 16.90 -26.19
N PHE A 170 -47.25 17.44 -25.16
CA PHE A 170 -48.67 17.26 -24.91
C PHE A 170 -49.39 18.59 -24.96
N ILE A 171 -50.66 18.55 -25.36
CA ILE A 171 -51.55 19.71 -25.39
C ILE A 171 -52.83 19.39 -24.64
N GLN A 172 -53.35 20.39 -23.92
CA GLN A 172 -54.65 20.34 -23.28
C GLN A 172 -55.43 21.61 -23.62
N ASN A 173 -56.54 21.47 -24.32
CA ASN A 173 -57.43 22.60 -24.58
C ASN A 173 -58.20 22.93 -23.30
N GLN A 174 -58.36 24.20 -22.93
CA GLN A 174 -59.15 24.56 -21.74
C GLN A 174 -60.61 24.09 -21.81
N SER A 175 -61.12 23.84 -23.02
CA SER A 175 -62.48 23.35 -23.28
C SER A 175 -62.61 21.83 -23.21
N ASP A 176 -61.50 21.10 -23.19
CA ASP A 176 -61.42 19.63 -23.24
C ASP A 176 -60.57 19.10 -22.08
N PRO A 177 -61.10 18.22 -21.21
CA PRO A 177 -60.31 17.66 -20.13
C PRO A 177 -59.14 16.79 -20.61
N ASP A 178 -59.18 16.26 -21.83
CA ASP A 178 -58.21 15.28 -22.31
C ASP A 178 -56.86 15.94 -22.67
N ILE A 179 -55.77 15.30 -22.22
CA ILE A 179 -54.40 15.66 -22.60
C ILE A 179 -54.01 14.79 -23.81
N VAL A 180 -53.69 15.43 -24.92
CA VAL A 180 -53.35 14.77 -26.19
C VAL A 180 -51.86 14.90 -26.46
N GLU A 181 -51.21 13.79 -26.80
CA GLU A 181 -49.82 13.80 -27.28
C GLU A 181 -49.76 14.26 -28.73
N LEU A 182 -48.91 15.24 -29.00
CA LEU A 182 -48.62 15.71 -30.34
C LEU A 182 -47.55 14.82 -30.97
N THR A 183 -47.70 14.57 -32.27
CA THR A 183 -46.73 13.82 -33.07
C THR A 183 -45.84 14.78 -33.86
N GLU A 184 -44.76 14.28 -34.46
CA GLU A 184 -43.89 15.06 -35.37
C GLU A 184 -44.62 15.55 -36.65
N GLU A 185 -45.87 15.13 -36.89
CA GLU A 185 -46.72 15.71 -37.93
C GLU A 185 -47.41 17.01 -37.47
N ASP A 186 -47.53 17.22 -36.15
CA ASP A 186 -48.24 18.35 -35.53
C ASP A 186 -47.32 19.55 -35.21
N TYR A 187 -46.01 19.31 -35.07
CA TYR A 187 -45.00 20.34 -34.83
C TYR A 187 -43.74 20.09 -35.68
N SER A 188 -42.89 21.09 -35.81
CA SER A 188 -41.58 20.95 -36.47
C SER A 188 -40.47 21.38 -35.52
N ILE A 189 -39.31 20.72 -35.61
CA ILE A 189 -38.09 21.17 -34.94
C ILE A 189 -37.22 21.92 -35.96
N ASP A 190 -36.73 23.10 -35.59
CA ASP A 190 -35.86 23.89 -36.46
C ASP A 190 -34.39 23.46 -36.40
N SER A 191 -33.51 24.18 -37.10
CA SER A 191 -32.07 23.87 -37.14
C SER A 191 -31.32 24.07 -35.81
N HIS A 192 -31.97 24.63 -34.80
CA HIS A 192 -31.42 24.95 -33.49
C HIS A 192 -32.08 24.13 -32.37
N ASP A 193 -32.79 23.05 -32.74
CA ASP A 193 -33.54 22.16 -31.86
C ASP A 193 -34.72 22.84 -31.13
N PHE A 194 -35.31 23.86 -31.73
CA PHE A 194 -36.44 24.57 -31.16
C PHE A 194 -37.76 24.06 -31.73
N LEU A 195 -38.75 23.94 -30.85
CA LEU A 195 -40.07 23.48 -31.24
C LEU A 195 -40.86 24.64 -31.84
N LYS A 196 -41.31 24.45 -33.08
CA LYS A 196 -42.27 25.31 -33.75
C LYS A 196 -43.62 24.62 -33.82
N PHE A 197 -44.62 25.23 -33.19
CA PHE A 197 -45.99 24.73 -33.17
C PHE A 197 -46.95 25.77 -33.78
N ASN A 198 -47.67 25.38 -34.83
CA ASN A 198 -48.64 26.24 -35.52
C ASN A 198 -50.06 25.90 -35.04
N PHE A 199 -50.53 26.65 -34.04
CA PHE A 199 -51.84 26.42 -33.44
C PHE A 199 -53.00 26.90 -34.32
N GLU A 200 -52.79 27.85 -35.25
CA GLU A 200 -53.84 28.26 -36.20
C GLU A 200 -54.24 27.09 -37.12
N ASN A 201 -53.25 26.39 -37.67
CA ASN A 201 -53.47 25.21 -38.50
C ASN A 201 -54.04 24.03 -37.72
N TYR A 202 -53.63 23.87 -36.46
CA TYR A 202 -54.05 22.78 -35.60
C TYR A 202 -55.51 22.93 -35.15
N PHE A 203 -55.89 24.08 -34.57
CA PHE A 203 -57.24 24.29 -34.03
C PHE A 203 -58.26 24.83 -35.05
N ARG A 204 -57.82 25.49 -36.13
CA ARG A 204 -58.66 26.02 -37.23
C ARG A 204 -59.82 26.91 -36.77
N THR A 205 -59.61 27.73 -35.75
CA THR A 205 -60.65 28.58 -35.13
C THR A 205 -60.03 29.85 -34.52
N ASP A 206 -60.83 30.88 -34.29
CA ASP A 206 -60.31 32.25 -34.12
C ASP A 206 -59.75 32.61 -32.73
N PHE A 207 -60.13 31.85 -31.68
CA PHE A 207 -59.67 32.11 -30.31
C PHE A 207 -59.47 30.80 -29.55
N HIS A 208 -58.30 30.63 -28.93
CA HIS A 208 -57.93 29.43 -28.18
C HIS A 208 -57.18 29.75 -26.91
N ASN A 209 -57.54 29.00 -25.86
CA ASN A 209 -56.74 28.88 -24.67
C ASN A 209 -56.37 27.41 -24.47
N PHE A 210 -55.10 27.12 -24.35
CA PHE A 210 -54.60 25.76 -24.14
C PHE A 210 -53.34 25.77 -23.29
N SER A 211 -53.02 24.63 -22.71
CA SER A 211 -51.76 24.38 -22.04
C SER A 211 -50.92 23.42 -22.87
N MET A 212 -49.60 23.64 -22.89
CA MET A 212 -48.65 22.70 -23.47
C MET A 212 -47.71 22.21 -22.39
N TYR A 213 -47.34 20.94 -22.51
CA TYR A 213 -46.41 20.24 -21.62
C TYR A 213 -45.29 19.65 -22.46
N PHE A 214 -44.06 20.04 -22.17
CA PHE A 214 -42.87 19.60 -22.89
C PHE A 214 -42.04 18.71 -21.99
N ILE A 215 -41.86 17.45 -22.41
CA ILE A 215 -40.99 16.52 -21.71
C ILE A 215 -39.60 16.56 -22.34
N PHE A 216 -38.62 17.04 -21.58
CA PHE A 216 -37.23 17.11 -21.99
C PHE A 216 -36.37 16.13 -21.18
N GLU A 217 -35.44 15.46 -21.84
CA GLU A 217 -34.24 14.93 -21.19
C GLU A 217 -33.23 16.06 -21.00
N TYR A 218 -32.62 16.14 -19.82
CA TYR A 218 -31.56 17.09 -19.50
C TYR A 218 -30.39 16.35 -18.86
N ASP A 219 -29.17 16.66 -19.32
CA ASP A 219 -27.95 16.07 -18.80
C ASP A 219 -27.24 17.04 -17.83
N LEU A 220 -26.98 16.55 -16.62
CA LEU A 220 -26.13 17.18 -15.62
C LEU A 220 -24.79 16.44 -15.55
N LEU A 221 -23.68 17.18 -15.55
CA LEU A 221 -22.35 16.59 -15.51
C LEU A 221 -21.76 16.60 -14.11
N ILE A 222 -21.13 15.48 -13.73
CA ILE A 222 -20.31 15.34 -12.53
C ILE A 222 -18.85 15.44 -12.96
N GLN A 223 -18.21 16.55 -12.61
CA GLN A 223 -16.83 16.84 -13.01
C GLN A 223 -15.87 16.69 -11.81
N GLY A 224 -14.63 16.31 -12.10
CA GLY A 224 -13.60 16.12 -11.07
C GLY A 224 -14.02 15.09 -10.02
N TRP A 225 -14.72 14.03 -10.45
CA TRP A 225 -15.19 12.99 -9.54
C TRP A 225 -14.05 12.07 -9.15
N GLU A 226 -13.57 12.20 -7.92
CA GLU A 226 -12.41 11.46 -7.44
C GLU A 226 -12.58 11.02 -5.98
N LEU A 227 -11.88 9.94 -5.63
CA LEU A 227 -11.67 9.46 -4.26
C LEU A 227 -10.16 9.31 -4.09
N SER A 228 -9.60 9.81 -3.00
CA SER A 228 -8.15 9.70 -2.73
C SER A 228 -7.84 9.66 -1.25
N GLN A 229 -6.79 8.91 -0.89
CA GLN A 229 -6.24 8.90 0.46
C GLN A 229 -5.50 10.22 0.72
N LYS A 230 -5.65 10.81 1.91
CA LYS A 230 -4.95 12.03 2.30
C LYS A 230 -3.48 11.74 2.56
N SER A 231 -2.58 12.41 1.83
CA SER A 231 -1.13 12.16 1.86
C SER A 231 -0.40 12.71 3.09
N GLU A 232 -1.07 13.51 3.92
CA GLU A 232 -0.47 14.10 5.14
C GLU A 232 -0.24 13.06 6.25
N GLU A 233 -0.87 11.88 6.14
CA GLU A 233 -0.77 10.82 7.14
C GLU A 233 0.40 9.87 6.83
N THR A 234 1.35 9.78 7.76
CA THR A 234 2.46 8.82 7.67
C THR A 234 2.02 7.49 8.27
N LEU A 235 1.69 6.50 7.43
CA LEU A 235 1.24 5.17 7.86
C LEU A 235 2.42 4.22 8.01
N THR A 236 3.06 4.15 9.18
CA THR A 236 4.20 3.24 9.41
C THR A 236 3.75 1.89 9.96
N ILE A 237 4.13 0.80 9.31
CA ILE A 237 3.91 -0.56 9.84
C ILE A 237 5.01 -0.92 10.85
N THR A 238 4.59 -1.46 12.00
CA THR A 238 5.48 -1.85 13.11
C THR A 238 5.24 -3.27 13.61
N GLN A 239 4.11 -3.89 13.23
CA GLN A 239 3.75 -5.27 13.53
C GLN A 239 3.46 -6.07 12.27
N GLN A 240 3.66 -7.39 12.30
CA GLN A 240 3.41 -8.30 11.16
C GLN A 240 1.98 -8.21 10.63
N GLU A 241 1.03 -7.90 11.50
CA GLU A 241 -0.36 -7.58 11.18
C GLU A 241 -0.70 -6.27 11.91
N GLN A 242 -1.21 -5.28 11.20
CA GLN A 242 -1.55 -3.97 11.77
C GLN A 242 -2.78 -3.38 11.08
N THR A 243 -3.68 -2.79 11.87
CA THR A 243 -4.82 -2.03 11.36
C THR A 243 -4.48 -0.55 11.31
N PHE A 244 -4.75 0.07 10.15
CA PHE A 244 -4.64 1.49 9.89
C PHE A 244 -6.03 2.09 9.75
N SER A 245 -6.14 3.38 10.05
CA SER A 245 -7.38 4.16 9.99
C SER A 245 -7.19 5.43 9.14
N PRO A 246 -6.73 5.33 7.88
CA PRO A 246 -6.40 6.50 7.10
C PRO A 246 -7.61 7.35 6.75
N SER A 247 -7.36 8.64 6.54
CA SER A 247 -8.35 9.60 6.06
C SER A 247 -8.39 9.64 4.53
N PHE A 248 -9.60 9.80 3.99
CA PHE A 248 -9.89 9.93 2.56
C PHE A 248 -10.68 11.20 2.29
N TYR A 249 -10.62 11.63 1.03
CA TYR A 249 -11.44 12.68 0.47
C TYR A 249 -12.17 12.13 -0.76
N TYR A 250 -13.44 12.45 -0.86
CA TYR A 250 -14.33 12.12 -1.97
C TYR A 250 -15.05 13.39 -2.41
N ASN A 251 -14.94 13.76 -3.67
CA ASN A 251 -15.45 15.03 -4.16
C ASN A 251 -15.88 14.97 -5.62
N PHE A 252 -16.62 15.99 -6.00
CA PHE A 252 -16.96 16.29 -7.38
C PHE A 252 -17.56 17.70 -7.43
N THR A 253 -17.73 18.23 -8.64
CA THR A 253 -18.57 19.40 -8.90
C THR A 253 -19.77 19.00 -9.76
N ALA A 254 -20.97 19.35 -9.30
CA ALA A 254 -22.19 19.19 -10.09
C ALA A 254 -22.35 20.41 -11.01
N THR A 255 -22.32 20.17 -12.32
CA THR A 255 -22.33 21.22 -13.34
C THR A 255 -23.53 21.05 -14.26
N GLY A 256 -24.50 21.93 -14.12
CA GLY A 256 -25.59 22.12 -15.06
C GLY A 256 -25.40 23.42 -15.83
N THR A 257 -25.67 23.38 -17.14
CA THR A 257 -25.60 24.57 -17.99
C THR A 257 -26.97 25.01 -18.53
N LYS A 258 -27.04 26.29 -18.89
CA LYS A 258 -28.18 26.90 -19.60
C LYS A 258 -27.69 27.72 -20.78
N SER A 259 -28.53 27.86 -21.79
CA SER A 259 -28.28 28.75 -22.93
C SER A 259 -28.37 30.21 -22.51
N THR A 260 -27.44 31.03 -23.01
CA THR A 260 -27.41 32.49 -22.90
C THR A 260 -27.27 33.10 -24.28
N GLY A 261 -28.17 34.03 -24.63
CA GLY A 261 -28.04 34.85 -25.83
C GLY A 261 -29.20 34.68 -26.83
N ASN A 262 -29.19 35.54 -27.84
CA ASN A 262 -30.10 35.48 -28.98
C ASN A 262 -29.52 34.53 -30.03
N TRP A 263 -30.14 33.35 -30.18
CA TRP A 263 -30.28 32.41 -31.33
C TRP A 263 -29.16 32.26 -32.38
N THR A 264 -28.45 33.31 -32.80
CA THR A 264 -27.31 33.30 -33.76
C THR A 264 -26.06 32.52 -33.31
N GLY A 265 -26.12 31.88 -32.14
CA GLY A 265 -25.12 30.97 -31.59
C GLY A 265 -25.50 30.62 -30.16
N ILE A 266 -25.81 29.35 -29.88
CA ILE A 266 -26.09 28.88 -28.52
C ILE A 266 -24.78 28.99 -27.72
N SER A 267 -24.62 30.09 -26.98
CA SER A 267 -23.60 30.19 -25.94
C SER A 267 -24.17 29.57 -24.67
N THR A 268 -23.37 28.79 -23.96
CA THR A 268 -23.78 28.16 -22.71
C THR A 268 -23.12 28.86 -21.53
N THR A 269 -23.86 29.06 -20.45
CA THR A 269 -23.33 29.49 -19.14
C THR A 269 -23.77 28.50 -18.06
N LEU A 270 -23.22 28.64 -16.85
CA LEU A 270 -23.65 27.85 -15.69
C LEU A 270 -25.08 28.21 -15.28
N ALA A 271 -25.88 27.20 -14.96
CA ALA A 271 -27.24 27.39 -14.45
C ALA A 271 -27.21 27.77 -12.96
N ASP A 272 -26.93 29.03 -12.66
CA ASP A 272 -26.82 29.62 -11.30
C ASP A 272 -28.08 29.50 -10.42
N ASN A 273 -29.24 29.29 -11.05
CA ASN A 273 -30.53 29.07 -10.40
C ASN A 273 -31.00 27.61 -10.43
N LEU A 274 -30.17 26.67 -10.90
CA LEU A 274 -30.48 25.25 -10.90
C LEU A 274 -30.12 24.63 -9.55
N VAL A 275 -31.13 24.19 -8.80
CA VAL A 275 -30.95 23.52 -7.51
C VAL A 275 -31.34 22.06 -7.62
N VAL A 276 -30.47 21.17 -7.17
CA VAL A 276 -30.65 19.71 -7.23
C VAL A 276 -30.56 19.10 -5.83
N GLU A 277 -31.39 18.10 -5.59
CA GLU A 277 -31.26 17.17 -4.46
C GLU A 277 -30.56 15.91 -4.96
N LEU A 278 -29.33 15.70 -4.49
CA LEU A 278 -28.48 14.58 -4.86
C LEU A 278 -28.58 13.48 -3.83
N ILE A 279 -28.72 12.25 -4.31
CA ILE A 279 -28.49 11.03 -3.54
C ILE A 279 -27.15 10.47 -4.00
N ILE A 280 -26.17 10.48 -3.10
CA ILE A 280 -24.83 9.90 -3.32
C ILE A 280 -24.76 8.59 -2.55
N ASP A 281 -24.37 7.53 -3.25
CA ASP A 281 -24.23 6.18 -2.73
C ASP A 281 -22.82 5.66 -2.99
N PRO A 282 -21.83 6.02 -2.14
CA PRO A 282 -20.47 5.53 -2.29
C PRO A 282 -20.39 4.01 -2.07
N LEU A 283 -19.50 3.35 -2.80
CA LEU A 283 -19.16 1.95 -2.54
C LEU A 283 -18.55 1.83 -1.13
N ASP A 284 -18.83 0.72 -0.45
CA ASP A 284 -18.33 0.44 0.91
C ASP A 284 -18.70 1.45 2.00
N LYS A 285 -19.70 2.33 1.78
CA LYS A 285 -20.18 3.34 2.74
C LYS A 285 -20.43 2.82 4.16
N GLU A 286 -20.74 1.53 4.31
CA GLU A 286 -20.94 0.88 5.59
C GLU A 286 -19.69 0.84 6.48
N LEU A 287 -18.51 0.96 5.89
CA LEU A 287 -17.22 0.94 6.58
C LEU A 287 -16.68 2.34 6.88
N PHE A 288 -17.36 3.39 6.40
CA PHE A 288 -16.92 4.77 6.59
C PHE A 288 -17.33 5.29 7.97
N TYR A 289 -16.46 6.11 8.57
CA TYR A 289 -16.73 6.79 9.85
C TYR A 289 -16.00 8.13 9.92
N GLU A 290 -16.29 8.92 10.96
CA GLU A 290 -15.73 10.29 11.12
C GLU A 290 -15.96 11.20 9.90
N HIS A 291 -17.19 11.16 9.37
CA HIS A 291 -17.58 11.93 8.19
C HIS A 291 -17.61 13.43 8.44
N THR A 292 -17.08 14.20 7.49
CA THR A 292 -17.27 15.66 7.42
C THR A 292 -17.62 16.02 5.99
N LEU A 293 -18.82 16.58 5.78
CA LEU A 293 -19.27 17.03 4.46
C LEU A 293 -19.20 18.55 4.35
N LYS A 294 -18.69 19.04 3.22
CA LYS A 294 -18.67 20.45 2.84
C LYS A 294 -19.22 20.67 1.43
N ILE A 295 -19.90 21.79 1.24
CA ILE A 295 -20.29 22.30 -0.08
C ILE A 295 -19.76 23.73 -0.21
N ASN A 296 -18.82 23.97 -1.15
CA ASN A 296 -18.11 25.27 -1.27
C ASN A 296 -17.67 25.83 0.09
N ASP A 297 -16.93 25.02 0.86
CA ASP A 297 -16.41 25.33 2.22
C ASP A 297 -17.46 25.45 3.34
N GLN A 298 -18.75 25.29 3.05
CA GLN A 298 -19.80 25.29 4.07
C GLN A 298 -20.03 23.88 4.60
N ASN A 299 -19.89 23.70 5.92
CA ASN A 299 -20.18 22.41 6.56
C ASN A 299 -21.68 22.11 6.48
N ILE A 300 -21.99 20.88 6.06
CA ILE A 300 -23.35 20.34 6.04
C ILE A 300 -23.50 19.38 7.21
N ILE A 301 -24.60 19.51 7.95
CA ILE A 301 -24.99 18.61 9.06
C ILE A 301 -26.14 17.71 8.63
N ASP A 302 -26.31 16.57 9.30
CA ASP A 302 -27.44 15.65 9.10
C ASP A 302 -27.64 15.19 7.64
N PHE A 303 -26.55 15.00 6.91
CA PHE A 303 -26.56 14.59 5.50
C PHE A 303 -26.64 13.08 5.27
N LEU A 304 -26.40 12.27 6.30
CA LEU A 304 -26.47 10.80 6.21
C LEU A 304 -27.88 10.30 6.50
N VAL A 305 -28.42 9.50 5.59
CA VAL A 305 -29.66 8.74 5.84
C VAL A 305 -29.35 7.42 6.57
N PRO A 306 -30.36 6.69 7.11
CA PRO A 306 -30.12 5.51 7.95
C PRO A 306 -29.31 4.38 7.30
N ASP A 307 -29.31 4.27 5.98
CA ASP A 307 -28.50 3.32 5.20
C ASP A 307 -27.18 3.92 4.69
N LYS A 308 -26.71 4.97 5.37
CA LYS A 308 -25.46 5.71 5.14
C LYS A 308 -25.28 6.29 3.73
N ARG A 309 -26.32 6.32 2.89
CA ARG A 309 -26.31 7.19 1.71
C ARG A 309 -26.28 8.65 2.15
N ILE A 310 -25.78 9.49 1.27
CA ILE A 310 -25.70 10.93 1.50
C ILE A 310 -26.83 11.59 0.71
N ASN A 311 -27.69 12.35 1.38
CA ASN A 311 -28.69 13.18 0.75
C ASN A 311 -28.35 14.66 0.99
N VAL A 312 -28.17 15.41 -0.10
CA VAL A 312 -27.79 16.83 -0.05
C VAL A 312 -28.54 17.64 -1.08
N THR A 313 -28.91 18.87 -0.72
CA THR A 313 -29.40 19.85 -1.70
C THR A 313 -28.29 20.84 -2.02
N MET A 314 -27.99 21.03 -3.29
CA MET A 314 -26.98 21.98 -3.74
C MET A 314 -27.37 22.64 -5.06
N SER A 315 -26.77 23.80 -5.32
CA SER A 315 -26.87 24.43 -6.64
C SER A 315 -25.89 23.76 -7.59
N ALA A 316 -26.34 23.51 -8.82
CA ALA A 316 -25.58 22.84 -9.88
C ALA A 316 -24.80 23.84 -10.76
N ASP A 317 -24.34 24.94 -10.16
CA ASP A 317 -23.52 25.98 -10.79
C ASP A 317 -22.02 25.73 -10.56
N ALA A 318 -21.61 24.46 -10.65
CA ALA A 318 -20.25 23.99 -10.39
C ALA A 318 -19.77 24.18 -8.94
N LYS A 319 -20.68 24.02 -7.96
CA LYS A 319 -20.29 23.95 -6.54
C LYS A 319 -19.55 22.65 -6.25
N LEU A 320 -18.49 22.74 -5.44
CA LEU A 320 -17.69 21.62 -4.97
C LEU A 320 -18.39 20.91 -3.82
N PHE A 321 -18.74 19.64 -4.03
CA PHE A 321 -19.06 18.68 -2.99
C PHE A 321 -17.76 18.08 -2.47
N SER A 322 -17.57 18.01 -1.15
CA SER A 322 -16.35 17.45 -0.55
C SER A 322 -16.70 16.69 0.73
N LEU A 323 -16.52 15.38 0.70
CA LEU A 323 -16.70 14.47 1.83
C LEU A 323 -15.33 13.97 2.30
N ASP A 324 -15.01 14.27 3.55
CA ASP A 324 -13.91 13.65 4.27
C ASP A 324 -14.44 12.51 5.13
N PHE A 325 -13.73 11.38 5.16
CA PHE A 325 -14.06 10.24 6.02
C PHE A 325 -12.82 9.43 6.35
N LYS A 326 -12.95 8.49 7.30
CA LYS A 326 -11.95 7.45 7.58
C LYS A 326 -12.51 6.07 7.30
N ALA A 327 -11.61 5.16 6.98
CA ALA A 327 -11.90 3.73 6.83
C ALA A 327 -10.76 2.90 7.45
N ASN A 328 -11.10 1.72 7.95
CA ASN A 328 -10.12 0.82 8.56
C ASN A 328 -9.57 -0.17 7.52
N PHE A 329 -8.27 -0.41 7.57
CA PHE A 329 -7.56 -1.35 6.70
C PHE A 329 -6.62 -2.21 7.54
N THR A 330 -6.67 -3.53 7.40
CA THR A 330 -5.75 -4.44 8.10
C THR A 330 -4.77 -5.03 7.10
N LEU A 331 -3.50 -4.64 7.23
CA LEU A 331 -2.38 -5.14 6.43
C LEU A 331 -1.66 -6.26 7.20
N ARG A 332 -1.33 -7.35 6.53
CA ARG A 332 -0.56 -8.49 7.08
C ARG A 332 0.58 -8.88 6.14
N PHE A 333 1.71 -9.28 6.70
CA PHE A 333 2.74 -10.01 5.96
C PHE A 333 2.50 -11.51 6.08
N GLU A 334 2.31 -12.21 4.95
CA GLU A 334 1.95 -13.65 4.95
C GLU A 334 3.12 -14.59 5.30
N ASN A 335 4.35 -14.20 4.94
CA ASN A 335 5.54 -15.05 5.11
C ASN A 335 6.69 -14.36 5.87
N PRO A 336 6.46 -13.82 7.08
CA PRO A 336 7.52 -13.17 7.85
C PRO A 336 8.48 -14.23 8.39
N VAL A 337 9.79 -13.93 8.40
CA VAL A 337 10.82 -14.86 8.87
C VAL A 337 11.27 -14.46 10.28
N ASP A 338 10.65 -15.07 11.29
CA ASP A 338 10.86 -14.77 12.72
C ASP A 338 10.82 -13.25 13.01
N TYR A 339 11.98 -12.63 13.25
CA TYR A 339 12.11 -11.18 13.49
C TYR A 339 12.21 -10.32 12.22
N SER A 340 12.01 -10.89 11.02
CA SER A 340 12.04 -10.18 9.73
C SER A 340 10.69 -10.21 9.03
N TRP A 341 10.45 -9.20 8.21
CA TRP A 341 9.25 -9.03 7.38
C TRP A 341 9.24 -9.91 6.12
N ALA A 342 10.38 -10.49 5.79
CA ALA A 342 10.65 -10.97 4.44
C ALA A 342 11.54 -12.21 4.41
N ILE A 343 11.42 -12.93 3.30
CA ILE A 343 12.34 -14.00 2.92
C ILE A 343 13.62 -13.37 2.38
N ASP A 344 14.76 -13.97 2.71
CA ASP A 344 16.07 -13.53 2.25
C ASP A 344 16.81 -14.65 1.53
N ARG A 345 17.34 -14.37 0.34
CA ARG A 345 18.09 -15.37 -0.45
C ARG A 345 19.27 -14.77 -1.20
N LEU A 346 20.26 -15.60 -1.47
CA LEU A 346 21.33 -15.30 -2.43
C LEU A 346 20.73 -15.33 -3.84
N TYR A 347 20.90 -14.24 -4.58
CA TYR A 347 20.29 -14.02 -5.90
C TYR A 347 21.30 -14.13 -7.03
N GLY A 348 22.49 -13.58 -6.83
CA GLY A 348 23.58 -13.59 -7.80
C GLY A 348 24.93 -13.46 -7.11
N ASP A 349 25.98 -13.95 -7.76
CA ASP A 349 27.34 -13.94 -7.23
C ASP A 349 27.42 -14.49 -5.78
N ARG A 350 28.38 -14.02 -4.98
CA ARG A 350 28.53 -14.43 -3.57
C ARG A 350 27.98 -13.41 -2.57
N ASN A 351 27.66 -12.21 -3.04
CA ASN A 351 27.30 -11.04 -2.22
C ASN A 351 25.95 -10.40 -2.62
N ILE A 352 25.36 -10.72 -3.77
CA ILE A 352 24.07 -10.12 -4.15
C ILE A 352 22.93 -10.94 -3.57
N ARG A 353 22.14 -10.30 -2.73
CA ARG A 353 20.99 -10.91 -2.06
C ARG A 353 19.70 -10.26 -2.50
N GLN A 354 18.60 -10.99 -2.36
CA GLN A 354 17.26 -10.52 -2.64
C GLN A 354 16.40 -10.71 -1.39
N ARG A 355 15.82 -9.59 -0.91
CA ARG A 355 14.83 -9.55 0.16
C ARG A 355 13.43 -9.48 -0.46
N ILE A 356 12.55 -10.41 -0.11
CA ILE A 356 11.21 -10.54 -0.72
C ILE A 356 10.13 -10.40 0.35
N TYR A 357 9.25 -9.44 0.13
CA TYR A 357 8.15 -9.05 1.02
C TYR A 357 6.82 -9.51 0.43
N PHE A 358 5.88 -9.91 1.29
CA PHE A 358 4.55 -10.39 0.91
C PHE A 358 3.45 -9.63 1.67
N PRO A 359 3.29 -8.31 1.43
CA PRO A 359 2.21 -7.56 2.04
C PRO A 359 0.87 -7.98 1.44
N ALA A 360 -0.12 -8.20 2.30
CA ALA A 360 -1.46 -8.62 1.97
C ALA A 360 -2.47 -7.73 2.69
N LEU A 361 -3.45 -7.21 1.96
CA LEU A 361 -4.55 -6.48 2.59
C LEU A 361 -5.68 -7.46 2.91
N ILE A 362 -5.87 -7.78 4.20
CA ILE A 362 -6.74 -8.88 4.64
C ILE A 362 -8.10 -8.42 5.16
N ALA A 363 -8.25 -7.12 5.46
CA ALA A 363 -9.53 -6.51 5.82
C ALA A 363 -9.56 -5.03 5.43
N GLY A 364 -10.74 -4.53 5.09
CA GLY A 364 -11.00 -3.14 4.72
C GLY A 364 -12.13 -3.02 3.68
N PRO A 365 -12.38 -1.81 3.15
CA PRO A 365 -13.19 -1.60 1.95
C PRO A 365 -12.71 -2.44 0.76
N GLU A 366 -13.65 -2.98 -0.02
CA GLU A 366 -13.38 -3.80 -1.19
C GLU A 366 -12.99 -2.96 -2.41
N HIS A 367 -13.56 -1.77 -2.54
CA HIS A 367 -13.45 -0.91 -3.72
C HIS A 367 -12.45 0.24 -3.52
N ILE A 368 -11.87 0.38 -2.31
CA ILE A 368 -10.90 1.41 -1.99
C ILE A 368 -9.54 0.77 -1.70
N PHE A 369 -8.47 1.19 -2.37
CA PHE A 369 -7.11 0.75 -2.07
C PHE A 369 -6.46 1.60 -0.97
N LEU A 370 -5.57 0.95 -0.21
CA LEU A 370 -4.65 1.55 0.75
C LEU A 370 -3.33 1.90 0.06
N SER A 371 -2.83 3.12 0.26
CA SER A 371 -1.52 3.57 -0.25
C SER A 371 -0.64 4.17 0.84
N ASP A 372 0.61 4.50 0.48
CA ASP A 372 1.55 5.25 1.31
C ASP A 372 1.89 4.60 2.67
N VAL A 373 1.73 3.28 2.76
CA VAL A 373 2.19 2.52 3.92
C VAL A 373 3.70 2.37 3.87
N ILE A 374 4.35 2.71 4.97
CA ILE A 374 5.79 2.77 5.12
C ILE A 374 6.27 1.57 5.94
N LEU A 375 7.19 0.82 5.36
CA LEU A 375 7.98 -0.20 6.03
C LEU A 375 9.40 0.34 6.26
N ILE A 376 9.91 0.17 7.48
CA ILE A 376 11.31 0.51 7.81
C ILE A 376 12.15 -0.76 7.84
N GLU A 377 13.03 -0.92 6.84
CA GLU A 377 14.03 -1.99 6.79
C GLU A 377 15.35 -1.48 7.36
N LYS A 378 15.79 -2.07 8.47
CA LYS A 378 16.94 -1.59 9.26
C LYS A 378 18.28 -2.18 8.78
N THR A 379 18.26 -3.21 7.95
CA THR A 379 19.46 -3.98 7.56
C THR A 379 19.96 -3.71 6.15
N ILE A 380 19.26 -2.87 5.40
CA ILE A 380 19.64 -2.46 4.04
C ILE A 380 19.72 -0.94 4.03
N ILE A 381 20.79 -0.39 3.49
CA ILE A 381 20.95 1.06 3.25
C ILE A 381 20.79 1.35 1.75
N SER A 382 20.43 2.59 1.37
CA SER A 382 20.14 2.92 -0.03
C SER A 382 21.29 2.60 -0.99
N ASP A 383 22.54 2.88 -0.58
CA ASP A 383 23.75 2.62 -1.36
C ASP A 383 23.98 1.12 -1.65
N GLN A 384 23.37 0.23 -0.86
CA GLN A 384 23.42 -1.21 -1.12
C GLN A 384 22.35 -1.66 -2.12
N VAL A 385 21.32 -0.86 -2.39
CA VAL A 385 20.22 -1.26 -3.27
C VAL A 385 20.68 -1.24 -4.73
N ILE A 386 20.64 -2.41 -5.37
CA ILE A 386 21.01 -2.59 -6.78
C ILE A 386 19.77 -2.44 -7.67
N LYS A 387 18.67 -3.05 -7.25
CA LYS A 387 17.42 -3.07 -8.01
C LYS A 387 16.25 -3.30 -7.05
N ASN A 388 15.08 -2.77 -7.40
CA ASN A 388 13.82 -3.15 -6.81
C ASN A 388 12.82 -3.59 -7.88
N SER A 389 11.77 -4.30 -7.46
CA SER A 389 10.65 -4.66 -8.33
C SER A 389 9.43 -5.10 -7.51
N SER A 390 8.24 -4.86 -8.07
CA SER A 390 6.95 -5.40 -7.63
C SER A 390 6.51 -6.51 -8.60
N VAL A 391 5.79 -7.55 -8.16
CA VAL A 391 5.24 -8.58 -9.06
C VAL A 391 4.28 -7.96 -10.07
N PHE A 392 3.42 -7.03 -9.61
CA PHE A 392 2.48 -6.31 -10.48
C PHE A 392 3.08 -5.11 -11.21
N GLU A 393 4.42 -5.02 -11.30
CA GLU A 393 5.14 -3.90 -11.94
C GLU A 393 4.80 -2.50 -11.39
N ARG A 394 4.12 -2.43 -10.22
CA ARG A 394 3.82 -1.18 -9.53
C ARG A 394 5.11 -0.54 -9.00
N ILE A 395 5.11 0.80 -8.98
CA ILE A 395 6.27 1.59 -8.56
C ILE A 395 6.56 1.30 -7.07
N LEU A 396 7.78 0.87 -6.77
CA LEU A 396 8.28 0.71 -5.40
C LEU A 396 9.24 1.86 -5.08
N ASN A 397 8.80 2.79 -4.25
CA ASN A 397 9.64 3.91 -3.81
C ASN A 397 10.40 3.55 -2.53
N TYR A 398 11.66 3.98 -2.46
CA TYR A 398 12.46 3.83 -1.26
C TYR A 398 13.33 5.06 -1.02
N PHE A 399 13.59 5.37 0.25
CA PHE A 399 14.35 6.53 0.69
C PHE A 399 15.25 6.16 1.86
N ASP A 400 16.32 6.92 2.06
CA ASP A 400 17.16 6.78 3.25
C ASP A 400 16.42 7.20 4.52
N VAL A 401 16.58 6.40 5.56
CA VAL A 401 16.27 6.81 6.93
C VAL A 401 17.54 7.38 7.54
N ILE A 402 17.49 8.65 7.92
CA ILE A 402 18.50 9.28 8.77
C ILE A 402 17.81 9.64 10.07
N GLU A 403 17.96 8.79 11.08
CA GLU A 403 17.41 9.07 12.40
C GLU A 403 18.55 9.42 13.35
N PHE A 404 18.40 10.57 14.03
CA PHE A 404 19.37 11.09 14.99
C PHE A 404 19.04 10.52 16.36
N VAL A 405 19.90 9.64 16.87
CA VAL A 405 19.71 8.99 18.16
C VAL A 405 20.01 9.98 19.30
N THR A 406 19.08 10.15 20.25
CA THR A 406 19.28 10.94 21.49
C THR A 406 19.98 10.11 22.57
N GLN A 407 20.56 10.74 23.59
CA GLN A 407 21.37 10.05 24.62
C GLN A 407 20.66 8.88 25.33
N GLU A 408 19.34 8.91 25.50
CA GLU A 408 18.55 7.82 26.11
C GLU A 408 18.46 6.56 25.24
N THR A 409 18.48 6.72 23.90
CA THR A 409 18.44 5.56 22.99
C THR A 409 19.80 4.88 22.84
N ILE A 410 20.89 5.49 23.34
CA ILE A 410 22.25 4.92 23.32
C ILE A 410 22.34 3.66 24.19
N GLU A 411 21.60 3.56 25.29
CA GLU A 411 21.61 2.35 26.15
C GLU A 411 21.09 1.10 25.41
N ASN A 412 20.30 1.30 24.34
CA ASN A 412 19.79 0.25 23.46
C ASN A 412 20.32 0.37 22.01
N SER A 413 21.25 1.29 21.75
CA SER A 413 21.84 1.52 20.43
C SER A 413 23.06 0.63 20.24
N LEU A 414 23.12 -0.06 19.10
CA LEU A 414 24.16 -1.04 18.80
C LEU A 414 25.47 -0.41 18.30
N ILE A 415 25.66 0.89 18.48
CA ILE A 415 26.82 1.62 17.94
C ILE A 415 27.46 2.48 19.04
N PHE A 416 28.66 2.08 19.47
CA PHE A 416 29.44 2.76 20.49
C PHE A 416 30.66 3.43 19.85
N THR A 417 30.54 4.72 19.48
CA THR A 417 31.70 5.60 19.22
C THR A 417 31.41 7.04 19.67
N ASP A 418 32.46 7.80 19.98
CA ASP A 418 32.43 9.13 20.64
C ASP A 418 31.77 10.26 19.82
N ASN A 419 31.25 9.98 18.61
CA ASN A 419 30.50 10.94 17.80
C ASN A 419 29.23 10.24 17.27
N ALA A 420 28.08 10.63 17.84
CA ALA A 420 26.70 10.17 17.55
C ALA A 420 26.49 9.46 16.20
N VAL A 421 26.02 8.22 16.24
CA VAL A 421 25.76 7.44 15.03
C VAL A 421 24.30 7.54 14.60
N LYS A 422 24.10 7.87 13.33
CA LYS A 422 22.82 7.87 12.61
C LYS A 422 22.30 6.44 12.52
N THR A 423 21.05 6.18 12.90
CA THR A 423 20.39 4.95 12.46
C THR A 423 20.20 5.06 10.94
N GLN A 424 20.91 4.19 10.21
CA GLN A 424 20.84 4.06 8.76
C GLN A 424 19.93 2.89 8.41
N GLY A 425 19.06 3.06 7.43
CA GLY A 425 18.14 2.03 6.95
C GLY A 425 17.33 2.52 5.75
N LEU A 426 16.43 1.68 5.28
CA LEU A 426 15.58 1.94 4.13
C LEU A 426 14.14 2.19 4.56
N LYS A 427 13.61 3.35 4.18
CA LYS A 427 12.17 3.63 4.21
C LYS A 427 11.59 3.15 2.90
N ILE A 428 10.79 2.10 2.93
CA ILE A 428 10.13 1.53 1.75
C ILE A 428 8.67 1.95 1.78
N VAL A 429 8.18 2.54 0.70
CA VAL A 429 6.75 2.79 0.50
C VAL A 429 6.18 1.55 -0.19
N ILE A 430 5.34 0.81 0.53
CA ILE A 430 4.65 -0.36 0.01
C ILE A 430 3.75 0.09 -1.14
N PRO A 431 3.77 -0.59 -2.30
CA PRO A 431 2.86 -0.26 -3.40
C PRO A 431 1.40 -0.37 -2.93
N TYR A 432 0.49 0.35 -3.57
CA TYR A 432 -0.92 0.31 -3.17
C TYR A 432 -1.48 -1.12 -3.19
N LEU A 433 -2.45 -1.39 -2.32
CA LEU A 433 -3.09 -2.69 -2.14
C LEU A 433 -4.60 -2.53 -1.94
N ILE A 434 -5.39 -3.42 -2.53
CA ILE A 434 -6.84 -3.51 -2.35
C ILE A 434 -7.23 -4.81 -1.61
N LEU A 435 -8.41 -4.86 -1.00
CA LEU A 435 -8.80 -5.99 -0.17
C LEU A 435 -8.68 -7.33 -0.92
N GLY A 436 -8.05 -8.32 -0.26
CA GLY A 436 -7.83 -9.64 -0.83
C GLY A 436 -6.58 -9.74 -1.71
N GLU A 437 -5.92 -8.62 -1.99
CA GLU A 437 -4.72 -8.59 -2.81
C GLU A 437 -3.45 -8.82 -2.00
N ILE A 438 -2.54 -9.62 -2.56
CA ILE A 438 -1.16 -9.78 -2.11
C ILE A 438 -0.28 -9.23 -3.22
N ASN A 439 0.53 -8.21 -2.93
CA ASN A 439 1.49 -7.69 -3.91
C ASN A 439 2.93 -7.93 -3.44
N PRO A 440 3.52 -9.07 -3.79
CA PRO A 440 4.90 -9.33 -3.44
C PRO A 440 5.83 -8.32 -4.11
N PHE A 441 6.81 -7.83 -3.37
CA PHE A 441 7.86 -6.95 -3.90
C PHE A 441 9.22 -7.35 -3.37
N SER A 442 10.27 -6.98 -4.09
CA SER A 442 11.63 -7.38 -3.77
C SER A 442 12.64 -6.25 -3.89
N ILE A 443 13.69 -6.36 -3.08
CA ILE A 443 14.86 -5.47 -3.08
C ILE A 443 16.09 -6.36 -3.24
N ASN A 444 16.81 -6.16 -4.34
CA ASN A 444 18.12 -6.74 -4.57
C ASN A 444 19.16 -5.79 -4.00
N TYR A 445 20.06 -6.31 -3.17
CA TYR A 445 21.04 -5.50 -2.47
C TYR A 445 22.39 -6.21 -2.36
N ASP A 446 23.45 -5.42 -2.22
CA ASP A 446 24.81 -5.90 -2.02
C ASP A 446 25.11 -6.12 -0.53
N ALA A 447 25.41 -7.37 -0.17
CA ALA A 447 25.87 -7.77 1.16
C ALA A 447 27.40 -7.71 1.20
N THR A 448 27.96 -6.54 1.49
CA THR A 448 29.40 -6.26 1.40
C THR A 448 30.19 -6.44 2.70
N ASN A 449 29.54 -6.82 3.80
CA ASN A 449 30.23 -6.88 5.09
C ASN A 449 30.93 -8.22 5.31
N ASP A 450 32.03 -8.15 6.04
CA ASP A 450 32.76 -9.32 6.51
C ASP A 450 32.60 -9.47 8.03
N LEU A 451 32.18 -10.65 8.46
CA LEU A 451 32.04 -11.00 9.86
C LEU A 451 33.32 -11.70 10.34
N LYS A 452 34.17 -10.96 11.04
CA LYS A 452 35.40 -11.47 11.65
C LYS A 452 35.14 -11.90 13.09
N ILE A 453 35.26 -13.20 13.37
CA ILE A 453 35.01 -13.79 14.69
C ILE A 453 36.31 -14.40 15.22
N ILE A 454 36.80 -13.93 16.36
CA ILE A 454 38.00 -14.50 17.01
C ILE A 454 37.56 -15.31 18.23
N ILE A 455 37.78 -16.62 18.16
CA ILE A 455 37.43 -17.58 19.21
C ILE A 455 38.64 -17.82 20.08
N THR A 456 38.48 -17.63 21.38
CA THR A 456 39.54 -17.78 22.36
C THR A 456 39.08 -18.59 23.57
N ASP A 457 40.03 -19.15 24.30
CA ASP A 457 39.79 -19.80 25.59
C ASP A 457 39.63 -18.80 26.73
N ASN A 458 39.48 -19.31 27.95
CA ASN A 458 39.23 -18.49 29.14
C ASN A 458 40.40 -17.56 29.52
N THR A 459 41.57 -17.70 28.88
CA THR A 459 42.75 -16.83 29.03
C THR A 459 43.05 -16.00 27.78
N ARG A 460 42.12 -15.96 26.82
CA ARG A 460 42.23 -15.25 25.53
C ARG A 460 43.27 -15.84 24.57
N MET A 461 43.62 -17.12 24.71
CA MET A 461 44.44 -17.80 23.72
C MET A 461 43.57 -18.31 22.56
N PRO A 462 44.01 -18.17 21.30
CA PRO A 462 43.25 -18.61 20.14
C PRO A 462 42.88 -20.10 20.15
N LEU A 463 41.66 -20.40 19.74
CA LEU A 463 41.14 -21.77 19.64
C LEU A 463 40.99 -22.19 18.18
N VAL A 464 41.75 -23.21 17.76
CA VAL A 464 41.83 -23.70 16.37
C VAL A 464 40.84 -24.84 16.13
N GLY A 465 40.21 -24.87 14.94
CA GLY A 465 39.38 -25.99 14.49
C GLY A 465 37.96 -26.02 15.07
N TYR A 466 37.51 -24.94 15.70
CA TYR A 466 36.15 -24.82 16.21
C TYR A 466 35.19 -24.46 15.09
N ARG A 467 34.07 -25.18 15.00
CA ARG A 467 33.05 -24.97 13.97
C ARG A 467 32.15 -23.80 14.37
N VAL A 468 31.93 -22.88 13.43
CA VAL A 468 31.05 -21.73 13.59
C VAL A 468 29.80 -21.90 12.75
N GLU A 469 28.64 -21.67 13.37
CA GLU A 469 27.35 -21.56 12.68
C GLU A 469 26.71 -20.21 13.00
N LEU A 470 26.26 -19.51 11.96
CA LEU A 470 25.55 -18.24 12.10
C LEU A 470 24.03 -18.46 12.07
N ILE A 471 23.34 -17.70 12.90
CA ILE A 471 21.89 -17.57 12.94
C ILE A 471 21.55 -16.10 12.63
N TYR A 472 20.70 -15.88 11.63
CA TYR A 472 20.22 -14.56 11.20
C TYR A 472 18.68 -14.60 11.19
N TYR A 473 18.04 -13.62 11.83
CA TYR A 473 16.59 -13.63 12.09
C TYR A 473 16.10 -14.98 12.66
N GLY A 474 16.80 -15.51 13.67
CA GLY A 474 16.47 -16.77 14.33
C GLY A 474 16.55 -18.04 13.49
N LYS A 475 16.90 -17.93 12.19
CA LYS A 475 17.12 -19.05 11.28
C LYS A 475 18.62 -19.20 11.00
N LYS A 476 19.06 -20.42 10.68
CA LYS A 476 20.45 -20.64 10.26
C LYS A 476 20.75 -19.80 9.01
N TYR A 477 21.83 -19.02 9.03
CA TYR A 477 22.21 -18.17 7.92
C TYR A 477 22.67 -19.02 6.73
N GLY A 478 22.32 -18.57 5.52
CA GLY A 478 22.49 -19.38 4.34
C GLY A 478 22.22 -18.68 3.01
N THR A 479 22.21 -19.48 1.95
CA THR A 479 21.82 -19.05 0.60
C THR A 479 20.33 -18.84 0.47
N TYR A 480 19.52 -19.40 1.37
CA TYR A 480 18.08 -19.18 1.42
C TYR A 480 17.57 -19.27 2.86
N ILE A 481 16.80 -18.27 3.29
CA ILE A 481 16.32 -18.13 4.66
C ILE A 481 14.80 -17.84 4.61
N SER A 482 13.99 -18.86 4.93
CA SER A 482 12.57 -18.72 5.21
C SER A 482 12.14 -19.56 6.43
N ASN A 483 10.85 -19.56 6.74
CA ASN A 483 10.30 -20.46 7.76
C ASN A 483 10.28 -21.92 7.33
N ASP A 484 9.95 -22.17 6.05
CA ASP A 484 9.71 -23.52 5.52
C ASP A 484 10.96 -24.16 4.92
N LEU A 485 11.84 -23.34 4.35
CA LEU A 485 13.06 -23.78 3.69
C LEU A 485 14.25 -22.99 4.24
N ASN A 486 15.29 -23.72 4.63
CA ASN A 486 16.56 -23.13 4.98
C ASN A 486 17.68 -23.88 4.27
N GLN A 487 18.49 -23.15 3.51
CA GLN A 487 19.68 -23.69 2.87
C GLN A 487 20.91 -23.02 3.48
N PRO A 488 21.55 -23.63 4.49
CA PRO A 488 22.65 -23.01 5.19
C PRO A 488 23.91 -22.92 4.33
N MET A 489 24.76 -21.94 4.62
CA MET A 489 26.10 -21.88 4.05
C MET A 489 26.99 -22.99 4.59
N ALA A 490 28.09 -23.27 3.87
CA ALA A 490 29.11 -24.19 4.33
C ALA A 490 29.64 -23.77 5.71
N LYS A 491 29.96 -24.78 6.53
CA LYS A 491 30.49 -24.59 7.89
C LYS A 491 31.86 -23.91 7.82
N THR A 492 32.05 -22.86 8.61
CA THR A 492 33.35 -22.20 8.79
C THR A 492 34.05 -22.74 10.03
N TYR A 493 35.37 -22.90 9.97
CA TYR A 493 36.18 -23.35 11.09
C TYR A 493 37.20 -22.29 11.46
N SER A 494 37.53 -22.16 12.75
CA SER A 494 38.57 -21.24 13.19
C SER A 494 39.96 -21.69 12.77
N ASP A 495 40.77 -20.75 12.30
CA ASP A 495 42.15 -20.94 11.89
C ASP A 495 43.13 -20.95 13.08
N GLU A 496 44.44 -20.92 12.81
CA GLU A 496 45.51 -20.90 13.81
C GLU A 496 45.50 -19.66 14.72
N ASN A 497 44.88 -18.57 14.28
CA ASN A 497 44.65 -17.35 15.05
C ASN A 497 43.29 -17.35 15.75
N GLY A 498 42.56 -18.47 15.70
CA GLY A 498 41.20 -18.59 16.24
C GLY A 498 40.18 -17.81 15.41
N LEU A 499 40.56 -17.32 14.23
CA LEU A 499 39.72 -16.50 13.38
C LEU A 499 38.82 -17.40 12.52
N ALA A 500 37.53 -17.12 12.56
CA ALA A 500 36.56 -17.55 11.58
C ALA A 500 36.07 -16.31 10.81
N LEU A 501 36.39 -16.24 9.52
CA LEU A 501 35.96 -15.19 8.62
C LEU A 501 34.75 -15.67 7.81
N ILE A 502 33.68 -14.89 7.82
CA ILE A 502 32.49 -15.14 7.00
C ILE A 502 32.24 -13.89 6.18
N GLU A 503 32.54 -13.99 4.90
CA GLU A 503 32.48 -12.86 3.96
C GLU A 503 31.06 -12.66 3.42
N ASN A 504 30.80 -11.45 2.96
CA ASN A 504 29.60 -11.07 2.21
C ASN A 504 28.26 -11.30 2.96
N VAL A 505 28.19 -10.85 4.21
CA VAL A 505 26.99 -10.96 5.04
C VAL A 505 26.18 -9.65 5.04
N PRO A 506 24.84 -9.71 5.13
CA PRO A 506 23.99 -8.53 5.32
C PRO A 506 24.37 -7.72 6.55
N ASN A 507 24.02 -6.43 6.60
CA ASN A 507 24.11 -5.70 7.85
C ASN A 507 23.17 -6.34 8.90
N GLY A 508 23.60 -6.33 10.16
CA GLY A 508 22.71 -6.62 11.28
C GLY A 508 23.34 -7.43 12.39
N ASN A 509 22.46 -7.96 13.24
CA ASN A 509 22.81 -8.78 14.37
C ASN A 509 22.68 -10.26 14.02
N TYR A 510 23.61 -11.05 14.54
CA TYR A 510 23.70 -12.49 14.33
C TYR A 510 23.85 -13.17 15.69
N SER A 511 23.24 -14.35 15.85
CA SER A 511 23.66 -15.28 16.89
C SER A 511 24.71 -16.24 16.32
N VAL A 512 25.83 -16.39 17.02
CA VAL A 512 26.92 -17.31 16.64
C VAL A 512 26.89 -18.48 17.58
N ARG A 513 26.84 -19.68 17.01
CA ARG A 513 26.96 -20.95 17.74
C ARG A 513 28.30 -21.58 17.43
N ILE A 514 29.06 -21.91 18.47
CA ILE A 514 30.40 -22.46 18.36
C ILE A 514 30.41 -23.88 18.86
N TYR A 515 30.90 -24.79 18.02
CA TYR A 515 30.92 -26.22 18.29
C TYR A 515 32.33 -26.78 18.27
N GLN A 516 32.58 -27.75 19.15
CA GLN A 516 33.71 -28.66 19.07
C GLN A 516 33.18 -30.02 18.61
N GLY A 517 33.51 -30.42 17.38
CA GLY A 517 32.86 -31.56 16.73
C GLY A 517 31.35 -31.32 16.57
N ASN A 518 30.53 -32.07 17.32
CA ASN A 518 29.07 -31.93 17.33
C ASN A 518 28.50 -31.32 18.62
N THR A 519 29.35 -31.01 19.59
CA THR A 519 28.93 -30.44 20.88
C THR A 519 28.92 -28.92 20.79
N LEU A 520 27.78 -28.30 21.14
CA LEU A 520 27.69 -26.85 21.30
C LEU A 520 28.48 -26.45 22.53
N ILE A 521 29.49 -25.61 22.35
CA ILE A 521 30.33 -25.11 23.43
C ILE A 521 29.75 -23.82 24.00
N SER A 522 29.35 -22.90 23.13
CA SER A 522 28.78 -21.62 23.56
C SER A 522 28.05 -20.91 22.40
N GLU A 523 27.18 -19.96 22.77
CA GLU A 523 26.37 -19.14 21.88
C GLU A 523 26.44 -17.66 22.32
N THR A 524 26.55 -16.73 21.37
CA THR A 524 26.56 -15.28 21.66
C THR A 524 25.97 -14.45 20.52
N LEU A 525 25.63 -13.21 20.83
CA LEU A 525 25.21 -12.21 19.85
C LEU A 525 26.41 -11.40 19.36
N ILE A 526 26.51 -11.24 18.04
CA ILE A 526 27.49 -10.38 17.37
C ILE A 526 26.81 -9.52 16.32
N ASN A 527 27.55 -8.56 15.76
CA ASN A 527 27.05 -7.73 14.68
C ASN A 527 28.14 -7.40 13.67
N THR A 528 27.72 -6.97 12.48
CA THR A 528 28.61 -6.53 11.39
C THR A 528 29.14 -5.11 11.59
N PHE A 529 28.64 -4.38 12.57
CA PHE A 529 29.06 -3.00 12.86
C PHE A 529 30.39 -2.95 13.63
N ARG A 530 30.86 -4.08 14.15
CA ARG A 530 32.17 -4.24 14.77
C ARG A 530 33.16 -4.81 13.77
N GLU A 531 34.35 -4.20 13.70
CA GLU A 531 35.44 -4.68 12.85
C GLU A 531 35.87 -6.11 13.22
N VAL A 532 35.88 -6.43 14.51
CA VAL A 532 36.25 -7.75 15.04
C VAL A 532 35.34 -8.11 16.22
N ASN A 533 34.78 -9.31 16.20
CA ASN A 533 33.97 -9.86 17.29
C ASN A 533 34.79 -10.89 18.07
N TYR A 534 35.21 -10.53 19.29
CA TYR A 534 35.92 -11.43 20.20
C TYR A 534 34.95 -12.31 20.97
N PHE A 535 35.25 -13.61 21.01
CA PHE A 535 34.51 -14.60 21.75
C PHE A 535 35.43 -15.35 22.71
N ILE A 536 35.18 -15.15 24.00
CA ILE A 536 35.92 -15.82 25.08
C ILE A 536 35.07 -16.99 25.54
N THR A 537 35.61 -18.20 25.43
CA THR A 537 34.95 -19.43 25.87
C THR A 537 35.39 -19.82 27.27
N ASP A 538 34.60 -20.64 27.96
CA ASP A 538 34.96 -21.19 29.27
C ASP A 538 35.93 -22.37 29.19
N ILE A 539 36.47 -22.65 28.01
CA ILE A 539 37.43 -23.73 27.81
C ILE A 539 38.69 -23.39 28.62
N PRO A 540 39.14 -24.27 29.53
CA PRO A 540 40.34 -24.03 30.30
C PRO A 540 41.58 -24.06 29.40
N HIS A 541 42.40 -23.01 29.48
CA HIS A 541 43.71 -23.03 28.85
C HIS A 541 44.61 -24.09 29.49
N PHE A 542 45.06 -25.06 28.68
CA PHE A 542 46.06 -26.04 29.07
C PHE A 542 47.36 -25.77 28.30
N PRO A 543 48.34 -25.06 28.89
CA PRO A 543 49.60 -24.77 28.23
C PRO A 543 50.43 -26.05 28.11
N LEU A 544 50.26 -26.77 27.00
CA LEU A 544 50.90 -28.05 26.71
C LEU A 544 52.42 -27.99 26.88
N TRP A 545 53.04 -26.87 26.53
CA TRP A 545 54.48 -26.65 26.70
C TRP A 545 54.90 -26.61 28.17
N ILE A 546 54.09 -26.06 29.08
CA ILE A 546 54.39 -26.07 30.52
C ILE A 546 54.34 -27.52 31.04
N LEU A 547 53.41 -28.34 30.54
CA LEU A 547 53.35 -29.77 30.88
C LEU A 547 54.54 -30.54 30.32
N ILE A 548 54.92 -30.30 29.07
CA ILE A 548 56.07 -30.98 28.42
C ILE A 548 57.37 -30.56 29.10
N PHE A 549 57.64 -29.27 29.22
CA PHE A 549 58.88 -28.78 29.84
C PHE A 549 58.90 -29.03 31.35
N GLY A 550 57.78 -28.89 32.04
CA GLY A 550 57.65 -29.25 33.45
C GLY A 550 57.87 -30.76 33.66
N GLY A 551 57.31 -31.60 32.79
CA GLY A 551 57.50 -33.04 32.80
C GLY A 551 58.95 -33.45 32.54
N ILE A 552 59.59 -32.90 31.50
CA ILE A 552 61.01 -33.12 31.18
C ILE A 552 61.90 -32.64 32.33
N SER A 553 61.64 -31.45 32.87
CA SER A 553 62.41 -30.89 33.98
C SER A 553 62.27 -31.73 35.25
N GLY A 554 61.06 -32.20 35.55
CA GLY A 554 60.80 -33.14 36.64
C GLY A 554 61.56 -34.45 36.46
N LEU A 555 61.56 -35.01 35.25
CA LEU A 555 62.29 -36.24 34.91
C LEU A 555 63.81 -36.07 35.05
N ILE A 556 64.36 -34.94 34.60
CA ILE A 556 65.78 -34.61 34.75
C ILE A 556 66.15 -34.45 36.23
N PHE A 557 65.33 -33.74 37.00
CA PHE A 557 65.53 -33.57 38.44
C PHE A 557 65.54 -34.92 39.17
N LEU A 558 64.67 -35.83 38.75
CA LEU A 558 64.59 -37.19 39.27
C LEU A 558 65.82 -38.03 38.98
N ILE A 559 66.30 -38.00 37.74
CA ILE A 559 67.54 -38.66 37.35
C ILE A 559 68.70 -38.09 38.18
N GLY A 560 68.76 -36.77 38.36
CA GLY A 560 69.75 -36.11 39.21
C GLY A 560 69.72 -36.59 40.67
N LEU A 561 68.53 -36.71 41.26
CA LEU A 561 68.35 -37.26 42.61
C LEU A 561 68.81 -38.71 42.73
N VAL A 562 68.51 -39.55 41.73
CA VAL A 562 68.96 -40.96 41.72
C VAL A 562 70.48 -41.04 41.64
N PHE A 563 71.12 -40.22 40.81
CA PHE A 563 72.59 -40.15 40.75
C PHE A 563 73.20 -39.64 42.06
N TYR A 564 72.63 -38.59 42.65
CA TYR A 564 73.08 -38.03 43.93
C TYR A 564 73.02 -39.07 45.07
N PHE A 565 71.89 -39.78 45.20
CA PHE A 565 71.75 -40.83 46.21
C PHE A 565 72.63 -42.05 45.96
N ASN A 566 72.94 -42.37 44.70
CA ASN A 566 73.90 -43.42 44.38
C ASN A 566 75.35 -43.00 44.67
N TYR A 567 75.68 -41.71 44.53
CA TYR A 567 76.99 -41.16 44.87
C TYR A 567 77.20 -41.11 46.41
N MET A 568 76.21 -40.63 47.16
CA MET A 568 76.19 -40.63 48.64
C MET A 568 76.22 -42.02 49.28
N LYS A 569 76.01 -43.09 48.50
CA LYS A 569 76.10 -44.49 48.96
C LYS A 569 77.46 -45.14 48.68
N ARG A 570 78.30 -44.47 47.88
CA ARG A 570 79.67 -44.88 47.54
C ARG A 570 80.74 -44.07 48.27
N SER A 571 80.39 -42.84 48.69
CA SER A 571 80.99 -42.17 49.86
C SER A 571 80.52 -42.87 51.13
#